data_AF-A0A3D0XL23-F1
#
_entry.id   AF-A0A3D0XL23-F1
#
_cell.length_a   1.000
_cell.length_b   1.000
_cell.length_c   1.000
_cell.angle_alpha   90.00
_cell.angle_beta   90.00
_cell.angle_gamma   90.00
#
_symmetry.space_group_name_H-M   'P 1'
#
loop_
_entity.id
_entity.type
_entity.pdbx_description
1 polymer ?
#
loop_
_entity_poly.entity_id
_entity_poly.type
_entity_poly.pdbx_seq_one_letter_code
_entity_poly.pdbx_strand_id
1 'polypeptide(L)'
;GPDNWVYATSNNGRIPGGPSAPGSAAGHDIDSPAFERQMAFFRISQLGTYIGDQKALWCPKDITTRRRGKLKDLWLARPVKLTSYCWNGTIGGYNNIGKPSLGGKTYKTTNFNPTDWQLWEQNELSPLNFNDASNVPPPGNTGNGISIRHAGVANWWELNNPNGQSTVDNLPGGAVVGSFGGSAEMVKWVTTYRIINSDPLPNVLFNGPPYSR
;
A
#
# COMPACT_ATOMS: atom_id res chain seq x y z
N GLY A 1 5.84 6.12 -15.15
CA GLY A 1 5.50 7.22 -14.21
C GLY A 1 6.80 7.75 -13.64
N PRO A 2 6.77 8.68 -12.66
CA PRO A 2 7.94 8.90 -11.81
C PRO A 2 8.26 7.64 -11.00
N ASP A 3 9.49 7.54 -10.50
CA ASP A 3 9.82 6.52 -9.50
C ASP A 3 8.96 6.70 -8.25
N ASN A 4 8.52 5.60 -7.65
CA ASN A 4 7.81 5.66 -6.38
C ASN A 4 8.77 5.40 -5.21
N TRP A 5 8.21 5.40 -4.00
CA TRP A 5 8.98 5.27 -2.77
C TRP A 5 9.71 3.92 -2.64
N VAL A 6 9.18 2.82 -3.20
CA VAL A 6 9.73 1.46 -3.04
C VAL A 6 10.42 0.93 -4.30
N TYR A 7 10.00 1.28 -5.52
CA TYR A 7 10.65 0.84 -6.76
C TYR A 7 10.75 1.96 -7.79
N ALA A 8 11.87 1.95 -8.53
CA ALA A 8 11.98 2.72 -9.76
C ALA A 8 11.01 2.19 -10.81
N THR A 9 10.40 3.07 -11.61
CA THR A 9 9.43 2.64 -12.64
C THR A 9 10.09 2.41 -14.00
N SER A 10 11.28 2.95 -14.22
CA SER A 10 12.07 2.71 -15.43
C SER A 10 13.56 2.55 -15.13
N ASN A 11 14.26 1.78 -15.95
CA ASN A 11 15.69 1.54 -15.78
C ASN A 11 16.50 2.81 -16.10
N ASN A 12 16.29 3.42 -17.26
CA ASN A 12 17.03 4.60 -17.74
C ASN A 12 18.57 4.44 -17.63
N GLY A 13 19.08 3.23 -17.83
CA GLY A 13 20.51 2.92 -17.76
C GLY A 13 21.07 2.70 -16.34
N ARG A 14 20.25 2.80 -15.29
CA ARG A 14 20.66 2.56 -13.89
C ARG A 14 21.04 1.11 -13.60
N ILE A 15 20.50 0.18 -14.38
CA ILE A 15 20.82 -1.26 -14.38
C ILE A 15 21.40 -1.60 -15.75
N PRO A 16 22.73 -1.68 -15.90
CA PRO A 16 23.38 -2.00 -17.17
C PRO A 16 22.88 -3.34 -17.75
N GLY A 17 22.41 -3.33 -19.01
CA GLY A 17 21.84 -4.51 -19.66
C GLY A 17 20.52 -5.03 -19.05
N GLY A 18 19.97 -4.34 -18.07
CA GLY A 18 18.73 -4.72 -17.38
C GLY A 18 17.46 -4.42 -18.19
N PRO A 19 16.31 -4.98 -17.78
CA PRO A 19 15.03 -4.73 -18.46
C PRO A 19 14.60 -3.26 -18.30
N SER A 20 13.65 -2.81 -19.12
CA SER A 20 13.18 -1.41 -19.11
C SER A 20 12.33 -1.05 -17.89
N ALA A 21 11.67 -2.03 -17.27
CA ALA A 21 10.74 -1.87 -16.14
C ALA A 21 10.80 -3.09 -15.19
N PRO A 22 10.33 -2.96 -13.93
CA PRO A 22 10.39 -4.05 -12.93
C PRO A 22 9.53 -5.26 -13.30
N GLY A 23 8.43 -5.05 -14.02
CA GLY A 23 7.47 -6.10 -14.39
C GLY A 23 6.67 -6.66 -13.20
N SER A 24 5.72 -7.54 -13.53
CA SER A 24 4.90 -8.25 -12.56
C SER A 24 5.61 -9.53 -12.08
N ALA A 25 5.42 -9.85 -10.80
CA ALA A 25 5.79 -11.12 -10.18
C ALA A 25 4.55 -12.01 -9.90
N ALA A 26 3.38 -11.67 -10.45
CA ALA A 26 2.18 -12.51 -10.32
C ALA A 26 2.45 -13.92 -10.86
N GLY A 27 2.02 -14.94 -10.11
CA GLY A 27 2.27 -16.36 -10.39
C GLY A 27 3.64 -16.86 -9.95
N HIS A 28 4.51 -16.01 -9.41
CA HIS A 28 5.87 -16.37 -8.99
C HIS A 28 6.09 -16.13 -7.49
N ASP A 29 7.09 -16.76 -6.88
CA ASP A 29 7.46 -16.52 -5.47
C ASP A 29 8.81 -15.77 -5.36
N ILE A 30 9.29 -15.54 -4.14
CA ILE A 30 10.47 -14.72 -3.82
C ILE A 30 11.81 -15.29 -4.32
N ASP A 31 11.84 -16.55 -4.73
CA ASP A 31 13.00 -17.24 -5.30
C ASP A 31 13.04 -17.15 -6.83
N SER A 32 12.09 -16.44 -7.45
CA SER A 32 11.96 -16.36 -8.90
C SER A 32 12.78 -15.24 -9.55
N PRO A 33 13.15 -15.39 -10.84
CA PRO A 33 13.71 -14.30 -11.62
C PRO A 33 12.80 -13.06 -11.72
N ALA A 34 11.47 -13.26 -11.61
CA ALA A 34 10.51 -12.15 -11.60
C ALA A 34 10.64 -11.30 -10.33
N PHE A 35 10.83 -11.93 -9.16
CA PHE A 35 11.10 -11.21 -7.93
C PHE A 35 12.49 -10.54 -7.93
N GLU A 36 13.52 -11.22 -8.42
CA GLU A 36 14.86 -10.63 -8.55
C GLU A 36 14.88 -9.39 -9.45
N ARG A 37 14.05 -9.38 -10.49
CA ARG A 37 13.83 -8.19 -11.32
C ARG A 37 13.24 -7.05 -10.51
N GLN A 38 12.21 -7.30 -9.70
CA GLN A 38 11.65 -6.27 -8.80
C GLN A 38 12.70 -5.77 -7.79
N MET A 39 13.51 -6.68 -7.26
CA MET A 39 14.61 -6.33 -6.35
C MET A 39 15.65 -5.43 -6.99
N ALA A 40 15.98 -5.63 -8.27
CA ALA A 40 16.89 -4.74 -8.99
C ALA A 40 16.34 -3.30 -9.05
N PHE A 41 15.03 -3.14 -9.30
CA PHE A 41 14.37 -1.83 -9.34
C PHE A 41 14.10 -1.23 -7.95
N PHE A 42 13.98 -2.08 -6.92
CA PHE A 42 13.99 -1.63 -5.53
C PHE A 42 15.33 -0.98 -5.19
N ARG A 43 16.46 -1.62 -5.51
CA ARG A 43 17.80 -1.10 -5.17
C ARG A 43 18.12 0.28 -5.77
N ILE A 44 17.48 0.63 -6.89
CA ILE A 44 17.63 1.94 -7.56
C ILE A 44 16.46 2.91 -7.26
N SER A 45 15.58 2.57 -6.31
CA SER A 45 14.44 3.39 -5.90
C SER A 45 14.81 4.42 -4.83
N GLN A 46 13.86 5.28 -4.48
CA GLN A 46 14.06 6.29 -3.44
C GLN A 46 14.45 5.65 -2.10
N LEU A 47 13.66 4.70 -1.55
CA LEU A 47 14.03 4.06 -0.28
C LEU A 47 15.11 3.01 -0.41
N GLY A 48 15.20 2.29 -1.54
CA GLY A 48 16.17 1.20 -1.68
C GLY A 48 17.62 1.66 -1.55
N THR A 49 17.89 2.92 -1.90
CA THR A 49 19.20 3.57 -1.69
C THR A 49 19.56 3.81 -0.22
N TYR A 50 18.60 3.77 0.70
CA TYR A 50 18.81 3.95 2.14
C TYR A 50 18.72 2.65 2.95
N ILE A 51 17.76 1.78 2.64
CA ILE A 51 17.46 0.61 3.50
C ILE A 51 18.05 -0.72 3.00
N GLY A 52 18.54 -0.77 1.75
CA GLY A 52 19.30 -1.89 1.17
C GLY A 52 18.56 -3.22 0.96
N ASP A 53 17.55 -3.53 1.77
CA ASP A 53 16.72 -4.74 1.74
C ASP A 53 15.25 -4.38 1.98
N GLN A 54 14.37 -4.95 1.15
CA GLN A 54 12.92 -4.80 1.16
C GLN A 54 12.25 -5.48 2.35
N LYS A 55 12.92 -6.36 3.10
CA LYS A 55 12.34 -7.08 4.26
C LYS A 55 11.78 -6.13 5.31
N ALA A 56 12.36 -4.94 5.47
CA ALA A 56 11.83 -3.90 6.36
C ALA A 56 10.44 -3.40 5.93
N LEU A 57 10.07 -3.60 4.66
CA LEU A 57 8.80 -3.19 4.08
C LEU A 57 7.75 -4.31 4.09
N TRP A 58 8.05 -5.45 4.70
CA TRP A 58 7.10 -6.54 4.91
C TRP A 58 6.57 -6.54 6.34
N CYS A 59 5.26 -6.69 6.47
CA CYS A 59 4.66 -7.02 7.74
C CYS A 59 5.11 -8.44 8.15
N PRO A 60 5.63 -8.64 9.37
CA PRO A 60 6.04 -9.97 9.84
C PRO A 60 4.91 -11.00 9.74
N LYS A 61 3.66 -10.59 9.97
CA LYS A 61 2.50 -11.47 9.86
C LYS A 61 2.29 -11.93 8.41
N ASP A 62 2.46 -11.07 7.40
CA ASP A 62 2.48 -11.46 5.98
C ASP A 62 3.47 -12.60 5.72
N ILE A 63 4.71 -12.42 6.19
CA ILE A 63 5.81 -13.36 5.96
C ILE A 63 5.44 -14.74 6.50
N THR A 64 4.88 -14.79 7.71
CA THR A 64 4.52 -16.04 8.38
C THR A 64 3.31 -16.73 7.76
N THR A 65 2.36 -15.98 7.17
CA THR A 65 1.07 -16.52 6.74
C THR A 65 0.98 -16.77 5.24
N ARG A 66 1.77 -16.05 4.42
CA ARG A 66 1.75 -16.11 2.95
C ARG A 66 2.11 -17.45 2.31
N ARG A 67 2.48 -18.45 3.10
CA ARG A 67 2.96 -19.76 2.61
C ARG A 67 1.92 -20.88 2.69
N ARG A 68 0.70 -20.60 3.16
CA ARG A 68 -0.31 -21.63 3.45
C ARG A 68 -1.70 -21.27 2.90
N GLY A 69 -2.40 -22.28 2.38
CA GLY A 69 -3.80 -22.21 1.96
C GLY A 69 -4.12 -21.01 1.06
N LYS A 70 -5.31 -20.43 1.25
CA LYS A 70 -5.80 -19.24 0.53
C LYS A 70 -4.79 -18.08 0.49
N LEU A 71 -4.04 -17.88 1.58
CA LEU A 71 -3.05 -16.79 1.65
C LEU A 71 -1.83 -17.01 0.75
N LYS A 72 -1.48 -18.28 0.46
CA LYS A 72 -0.47 -18.60 -0.56
C LYS A 72 -0.95 -18.20 -1.95
N ASP A 73 -2.19 -18.54 -2.29
CA ASP A 73 -2.75 -18.23 -3.61
C ASP A 73 -2.84 -16.72 -3.81
N LEU A 74 -3.32 -16.00 -2.78
CA LEU A 74 -3.38 -14.54 -2.78
C LEU A 74 -1.98 -13.90 -2.87
N TRP A 75 -0.99 -14.43 -2.15
CA TRP A 75 0.41 -13.97 -2.24
C TRP A 75 0.99 -14.17 -3.63
N LEU A 76 0.83 -15.36 -4.21
CA LEU A 76 1.34 -15.69 -5.53
C LEU A 76 0.72 -14.76 -6.59
N ALA A 77 -0.57 -14.44 -6.48
CA ALA A 77 -1.27 -13.55 -7.38
C ALA A 77 -0.84 -12.07 -7.30
N ARG A 78 -0.10 -11.64 -6.27
CA ARG A 78 0.37 -10.24 -6.14
C ARG A 78 1.32 -9.87 -7.28
N PRO A 79 1.03 -8.79 -8.04
CA PRO A 79 1.97 -8.29 -9.05
C PRO A 79 3.26 -7.75 -8.43
N VAL A 80 3.20 -7.00 -7.34
CA VAL A 80 4.36 -6.46 -6.60
C VAL A 80 4.51 -7.21 -5.28
N LYS A 81 5.71 -7.71 -5.02
CA LYS A 81 6.02 -8.48 -3.80
C LYS A 81 6.98 -7.76 -2.85
N LEU A 82 7.36 -6.52 -3.16
CA LEU A 82 8.37 -5.77 -2.41
C LEU A 82 7.89 -5.26 -1.06
N THR A 83 6.57 -5.11 -0.84
CA THR A 83 6.05 -4.51 0.38
C THR A 83 4.67 -5.07 0.77
N SER A 84 4.36 -5.01 2.07
CA SER A 84 3.02 -5.19 2.63
C SER A 84 2.25 -3.88 2.79
N TYR A 85 2.93 -2.74 2.65
CA TYR A 85 2.41 -1.41 2.94
C TYR A 85 2.16 -0.63 1.65
N CYS A 86 1.24 0.31 1.73
CA CYS A 86 0.90 1.21 0.66
C CYS A 86 0.99 2.66 1.15
N TRP A 87 1.52 3.56 0.32
CA TRP A 87 1.52 4.98 0.61
C TRP A 87 0.27 5.66 0.08
N ASN A 88 -0.20 6.68 0.78
CA ASN A 88 -1.32 7.49 0.37
C ASN A 88 -1.01 8.21 -0.94
N GLY A 89 -1.75 7.90 -1.99
CA GLY A 89 -1.57 8.43 -3.33
C GLY A 89 -1.86 9.93 -3.41
N THR A 90 -2.56 10.50 -2.41
CA THR A 90 -2.72 11.96 -2.30
C THR A 90 -1.36 12.67 -2.30
N ILE A 91 -0.30 12.05 -1.77
CA ILE A 91 1.08 12.57 -1.76
C ILE A 91 1.54 12.94 -3.17
N GLY A 92 1.27 12.09 -4.15
CA GLY A 92 1.61 12.29 -5.56
C GLY A 92 0.50 12.97 -6.39
N GLY A 93 -0.56 13.46 -5.74
CA GLY A 93 -1.73 14.02 -6.41
C GLY A 93 -2.55 12.97 -7.17
N TYR A 94 -2.53 11.71 -6.74
CA TYR A 94 -3.47 10.71 -7.25
C TYR A 94 -4.90 11.14 -6.86
N ASN A 95 -5.85 11.04 -7.80
CA ASN A 95 -7.19 11.61 -7.66
C ASN A 95 -7.19 13.10 -7.28
N ASN A 96 -6.44 13.93 -8.01
CA ASN A 96 -6.43 15.39 -7.82
C ASN A 96 -7.76 16.02 -8.27
N ILE A 97 -8.86 15.73 -7.56
CA ILE A 97 -10.22 16.10 -7.91
C ILE A 97 -10.30 17.63 -8.06
N GLY A 98 -10.66 18.09 -9.26
CA GLY A 98 -10.78 19.52 -9.57
C GLY A 98 -9.45 20.29 -9.62
N LYS A 99 -8.29 19.61 -9.65
CA LYS A 99 -6.96 20.24 -9.63
C LYS A 99 -6.05 19.70 -10.75
N PRO A 100 -5.11 20.50 -11.29
CA PRO A 100 -4.17 20.04 -12.31
C PRO A 100 -3.27 18.90 -11.84
N SER A 101 -2.80 18.06 -12.76
CA SER A 101 -1.78 17.05 -12.46
C SER A 101 -0.50 17.68 -11.88
N LEU A 102 0.14 17.00 -10.93
CA LEU A 102 1.42 17.44 -10.36
C LEU A 102 2.63 17.16 -11.27
N GLY A 103 2.44 16.51 -12.42
CA GLY A 103 3.51 16.27 -13.40
C GLY A 103 4.67 15.44 -12.84
N GLY A 104 4.38 14.48 -11.96
CA GLY A 104 5.38 13.64 -11.29
C GLY A 104 6.04 14.26 -10.05
N LYS A 105 5.57 15.44 -9.61
CA LYS A 105 5.92 16.03 -8.31
C LYS A 105 4.99 15.53 -7.20
N THR A 106 5.36 15.83 -5.96
CA THR A 106 4.57 15.54 -4.76
C THR A 106 4.15 16.83 -4.05
N TYR A 107 3.11 16.76 -3.22
CA TYR A 107 2.79 17.81 -2.26
C TYR A 107 3.84 17.89 -1.14
N LYS A 108 3.94 19.06 -0.49
CA LYS A 108 4.82 19.22 0.68
C LYS A 108 4.22 18.50 1.87
N THR A 109 5.07 18.00 2.78
CA THR A 109 4.60 17.41 4.04
C THR A 109 3.77 18.38 4.87
N THR A 110 4.08 19.69 4.82
CA THR A 110 3.30 20.76 5.47
C THR A 110 1.92 21.00 4.86
N ASN A 111 1.56 20.30 3.79
CA ASN A 111 0.19 20.30 3.25
C ASN A 111 -0.73 19.26 3.90
N PHE A 112 -0.20 18.44 4.82
CA PHE A 112 -0.92 17.40 5.56
C PHE A 112 -0.87 17.70 7.06
N ASN A 113 -1.90 17.28 7.79
CA ASN A 113 -1.84 17.32 9.25
C ASN A 113 -0.89 16.22 9.76
N PRO A 114 -0.21 16.41 10.90
CA PRO A 114 0.65 15.37 11.47
C PRO A 114 -0.08 14.05 11.77
N THR A 115 -1.40 14.10 12.02
CA THR A 115 -2.23 12.92 12.30
C THR A 115 -2.84 12.28 11.05
N ASP A 116 -2.69 12.89 9.88
CA ASP A 116 -3.17 12.33 8.64
C ASP A 116 -2.40 11.02 8.33
N TRP A 117 -3.10 10.03 7.83
CA TRP A 117 -2.53 8.74 7.46
C TRP A 117 -1.74 8.88 6.16
N GLN A 118 -0.44 8.64 6.28
CA GLN A 118 0.53 8.63 5.19
C GLN A 118 0.63 7.26 4.54
N LEU A 119 0.54 6.18 5.31
CA LEU A 119 0.64 4.81 4.81
C LEU A 119 -0.18 3.86 5.68
N TRP A 120 -0.55 2.72 5.12
CA TRP A 120 -1.22 1.63 5.84
C TRP A 120 -0.76 0.29 5.30
N GLU A 121 -1.05 -0.77 6.06
CA GLU A 121 -0.92 -2.13 5.56
C GLU A 121 -2.05 -2.47 4.59
N GLN A 122 -1.69 -2.86 3.38
CA GLN A 122 -2.62 -3.04 2.28
C GLN A 122 -3.49 -4.30 2.45
N ASN A 123 -4.79 -4.22 2.13
CA ASN A 123 -5.69 -5.37 2.23
C ASN A 123 -5.23 -6.53 1.35
N GLU A 124 -4.78 -7.60 2.02
CA GLU A 124 -4.20 -8.79 1.43
C GLU A 124 -5.19 -9.76 0.81
N LEU A 125 -6.50 -9.53 1.03
CA LEU A 125 -7.55 -10.34 0.43
C LEU A 125 -7.85 -9.93 -1.02
N SER A 126 -7.22 -8.85 -1.50
CA SER A 126 -7.12 -8.51 -2.92
C SER A 126 -5.67 -8.53 -3.36
N PRO A 127 -5.25 -9.45 -4.24
CA PRO A 127 -3.89 -9.40 -4.80
C PRO A 127 -3.68 -8.18 -5.69
N LEU A 128 -4.76 -7.67 -6.30
CA LEU A 128 -4.72 -6.47 -7.15
C LEU A 128 -4.32 -5.22 -6.38
N ASN A 129 -4.51 -5.20 -5.06
CA ASN A 129 -4.05 -4.09 -4.22
C ASN A 129 -2.53 -3.94 -4.15
N PHE A 130 -1.80 -4.95 -4.61
CA PHE A 130 -0.35 -4.99 -4.70
C PHE A 130 0.08 -4.85 -6.17
N ASN A 131 -0.71 -4.19 -7.01
CA ASN A 131 -0.32 -3.84 -8.38
C ASN A 131 0.69 -2.68 -8.40
N ASP A 132 0.61 -1.81 -7.41
CA ASP A 132 1.50 -0.70 -7.13
C ASP A 132 1.70 -0.55 -5.61
N ALA A 133 2.57 0.39 -5.22
CA ALA A 133 2.87 0.65 -3.82
C ALA A 133 2.24 1.94 -3.30
N SER A 134 1.33 2.53 -4.07
CA SER A 134 0.65 3.76 -3.69
C SER A 134 -0.80 3.69 -4.08
N ASN A 135 -1.68 4.17 -3.23
CA ASN A 135 -3.08 4.10 -3.53
C ASN A 135 -3.85 5.22 -2.86
N VAL A 136 -5.02 5.56 -3.39
CA VAL A 136 -5.98 6.36 -2.63
C VAL A 136 -7.11 5.39 -2.31
N PRO A 137 -7.39 5.13 -1.02
CA PRO A 137 -8.63 4.47 -0.63
C PRO A 137 -9.71 5.36 -1.23
N PRO A 138 -10.54 4.87 -2.15
CA PRO A 138 -11.51 5.70 -2.82
C PRO A 138 -12.78 5.82 -1.96
N PRO A 139 -13.59 6.88 -2.13
CA PRO A 139 -15.02 6.73 -1.92
C PRO A 139 -15.53 5.92 -3.14
N GLY A 140 -15.82 4.63 -2.96
CA GLY A 140 -16.55 3.84 -3.97
C GLY A 140 -15.75 3.18 -5.10
N ASN A 141 -14.45 2.92 -4.94
CA ASN A 141 -13.70 2.06 -5.87
C ASN A 141 -13.08 0.85 -5.12
N THR A 142 -13.26 -0.32 -5.70
CA THR A 142 -13.41 -1.57 -4.95
C THR A 142 -12.04 -2.06 -4.46
N GLY A 143 -10.90 -1.74 -5.08
CA GLY A 143 -9.61 -2.33 -4.68
C GLY A 143 -9.13 -2.06 -3.24
N ASN A 144 -8.93 -0.80 -2.86
CA ASN A 144 -7.72 -0.44 -2.10
C ASN A 144 -7.92 -0.30 -0.59
N GLY A 145 -8.52 -1.32 0.02
CA GLY A 145 -8.84 -1.35 1.44
C GLY A 145 -7.61 -1.46 2.36
N ILE A 146 -7.86 -1.23 3.64
CA ILE A 146 -6.92 -1.42 4.74
C ILE A 146 -6.93 -2.88 5.19
N SER A 147 -5.76 -3.42 5.52
CA SER A 147 -5.58 -4.80 5.94
C SER A 147 -6.39 -5.15 7.19
N ILE A 148 -7.02 -6.33 7.15
CA ILE A 148 -7.68 -6.98 8.28
C ILE A 148 -6.76 -7.98 8.98
N ARG A 149 -5.49 -8.09 8.59
CA ARG A 149 -4.52 -9.03 9.16
C ARG A 149 -4.39 -8.89 10.67
N HIS A 150 -4.51 -7.66 11.14
CA HIS A 150 -4.37 -7.30 12.55
C HIS A 150 -5.72 -7.13 13.26
N ALA A 151 -6.82 -7.56 12.63
CA ALA A 151 -8.17 -7.42 13.17
C ALA A 151 -8.49 -8.34 14.37
N GLY A 152 -7.54 -9.13 14.84
CA GLY A 152 -7.66 -9.92 16.08
C GLY A 152 -8.53 -11.17 15.97
N VAL A 153 -8.82 -11.62 14.75
CA VAL A 153 -9.52 -12.90 14.46
C VAL A 153 -8.49 -13.92 14.01
N ALA A 154 -8.59 -15.19 14.45
CA ALA A 154 -7.62 -16.24 14.09
C ALA A 154 -7.61 -16.58 12.59
N ASN A 155 -8.79 -16.63 11.97
CA ASN A 155 -8.98 -16.95 10.55
C ASN A 155 -9.43 -15.71 9.75
N TRP A 156 -8.80 -14.55 9.97
CA TRP A 156 -9.22 -13.28 9.34
C TRP A 156 -9.32 -13.38 7.80
N TRP A 157 -8.54 -14.26 7.16
CA TRP A 157 -8.57 -14.46 5.72
C TRP A 157 -9.87 -15.10 5.19
N GLU A 158 -10.70 -15.65 6.08
CA GLU A 158 -12.04 -16.15 5.77
C GLU A 158 -13.09 -15.04 5.78
N LEU A 159 -12.79 -13.89 6.37
CA LEU A 159 -13.67 -12.72 6.31
C LEU A 159 -13.76 -12.27 4.83
N ASN A 160 -14.98 -12.17 4.32
CA ASN A 160 -15.21 -11.75 2.94
C ASN A 160 -14.93 -10.25 2.80
N ASN A 161 -13.77 -9.85 2.26
CA ASN A 161 -13.62 -8.48 1.75
C ASN A 161 -12.50 -8.35 0.70
N PRO A 162 -12.68 -8.97 -0.48
CA PRO A 162 -11.66 -8.97 -1.51
C PRO A 162 -11.50 -7.64 -2.22
N ASN A 163 -12.40 -6.67 -2.04
CA ASN A 163 -12.34 -5.37 -2.71
C ASN A 163 -13.34 -4.39 -2.05
N GLY A 164 -13.19 -3.96 -0.80
CA GLY A 164 -14.09 -2.89 -0.35
C GLY A 164 -13.91 -2.31 1.04
N GLN A 165 -14.64 -1.23 1.24
CA GLN A 165 -15.29 -0.91 2.50
C GLN A 165 -15.81 -2.19 3.15
N SER A 166 -15.19 -2.60 4.26
CA SER A 166 -15.67 -3.74 5.04
C SER A 166 -17.12 -3.52 5.40
N THR A 167 -17.94 -4.56 5.41
CA THR A 167 -19.26 -4.54 6.06
C THR A 167 -19.17 -4.94 7.53
N VAL A 168 -18.07 -5.58 7.92
CA VAL A 168 -17.76 -5.88 9.31
C VAL A 168 -17.22 -4.61 9.94
N ASP A 169 -18.00 -4.01 10.82
CA ASP A 169 -17.73 -2.73 11.49
C ASP A 169 -17.04 -2.89 12.84
N ASN A 170 -17.00 -4.11 13.40
CA ASN A 170 -16.39 -4.35 14.69
C ASN A 170 -15.56 -5.64 14.69
N LEU A 171 -14.27 -5.49 14.96
CA LEU A 171 -13.31 -6.59 15.13
C LEU A 171 -12.42 -6.26 16.33
N PRO A 172 -11.97 -7.28 17.12
CA PRO A 172 -11.26 -7.05 18.39
C PRO A 172 -9.91 -6.34 18.23
N GLY A 173 -9.27 -6.49 17.08
CA GLY A 173 -8.02 -5.86 16.73
C GLY A 173 -8.18 -4.55 15.94
N GLY A 174 -7.32 -4.34 14.97
CA GLY A 174 -7.24 -3.08 14.24
C GLY A 174 -6.43 -3.14 12.96
N ALA A 175 -6.15 -1.96 12.44
CA ALA A 175 -5.29 -1.72 11.30
C ALA A 175 -4.00 -1.03 11.73
N VAL A 176 -2.89 -1.36 11.07
CA VAL A 176 -1.62 -0.66 11.27
C VAL A 176 -1.51 0.47 10.26
N VAL A 177 -1.29 1.68 10.76
CA VAL A 177 -1.18 2.91 9.97
C VAL A 177 0.05 3.71 10.39
N GLY A 178 0.62 4.46 9.44
CA GLY A 178 1.65 5.45 9.69
C GLY A 178 1.14 6.85 9.34
N SER A 179 1.50 7.84 10.15
CA SER A 179 1.05 9.22 10.01
C SER A 179 2.14 10.13 9.45
N PHE A 180 1.76 11.27 8.88
CA PHE A 180 2.72 12.27 8.39
C PHE A 180 3.59 12.89 9.50
N GLY A 181 3.16 12.80 10.76
CA GLY A 181 3.94 13.19 11.92
C GLY A 181 5.06 12.20 12.28
N GLY A 182 5.18 11.08 11.56
CA GLY A 182 6.20 10.06 11.79
C GLY A 182 5.84 9.05 12.88
N SER A 183 4.58 9.05 13.35
CA SER A 183 4.10 8.02 14.27
C SER A 183 3.54 6.83 13.50
N ALA A 184 3.55 5.65 14.12
CA ALA A 184 2.81 4.48 13.68
C ALA A 184 1.91 4.01 14.82
N GLU A 185 0.70 3.60 14.50
CA GLU A 185 -0.26 3.15 15.50
C GLU A 185 -1.14 2.00 14.98
N MET A 186 -1.70 1.24 15.92
CA MET A 186 -2.77 0.30 15.64
C MET A 186 -4.12 0.98 15.92
N VAL A 187 -4.84 1.32 14.87
CA VAL A 187 -6.18 1.92 14.97
C VAL A 187 -7.21 0.82 15.10
N LYS A 188 -8.07 0.90 16.12
CA LYS A 188 -9.16 -0.06 16.33
C LYS A 188 -10.02 -0.20 15.08
N TRP A 189 -10.42 -1.43 14.76
CA TRP A 189 -11.12 -1.71 13.52
C TRP A 189 -12.42 -0.91 13.36
N VAL A 190 -13.17 -0.70 14.45
CA VAL A 190 -14.38 0.15 14.43
C VAL A 190 -14.10 1.59 14.01
N THR A 191 -12.95 2.14 14.43
CA THR A 191 -12.51 3.48 14.03
C THR A 191 -12.08 3.47 12.57
N THR A 192 -11.29 2.48 12.15
CA THR A 192 -10.87 2.31 10.75
C THR A 192 -12.08 2.19 9.82
N TYR A 193 -13.06 1.35 10.19
CA TYR A 193 -14.30 1.20 9.45
C TYR A 193 -15.01 2.54 9.29
N ARG A 194 -15.16 3.31 10.37
CA ARG A 194 -15.83 4.63 10.35
C ARG A 194 -15.10 5.61 9.42
N ILE A 195 -13.78 5.68 9.50
CA ILE A 195 -12.94 6.55 8.65
C ILE A 195 -13.14 6.25 7.16
N ILE A 196 -13.24 4.97 6.78
CA ILE A 196 -13.39 4.55 5.39
C ILE A 196 -14.85 4.74 4.91
N ASN A 197 -15.84 4.48 5.76
CA ASN A 197 -17.24 4.33 5.35
C ASN A 197 -18.13 5.55 5.58
N SER A 198 -17.88 6.31 6.64
CA SER A 198 -18.88 7.27 7.14
C SER A 198 -18.33 8.60 7.60
N ASP A 199 -17.04 8.71 7.94
CA ASP A 199 -16.45 9.99 8.30
C ASP A 199 -16.49 10.95 7.09
N PRO A 200 -16.91 12.20 7.29
CA PRO A 200 -16.99 13.19 6.22
C PRO A 200 -15.61 13.48 5.63
N LEU A 201 -15.56 13.83 4.35
CA LEU A 201 -14.32 14.25 3.68
C LEU A 201 -14.12 15.77 3.82
N PRO A 202 -12.89 16.26 4.07
CA PRO A 202 -11.65 15.50 4.30
C PRO A 202 -11.62 14.82 5.69
N ASN A 203 -10.90 13.71 5.78
CA ASN A 203 -10.60 13.03 7.05
C ASN A 203 -9.14 12.56 7.09
N VAL A 204 -8.74 11.82 8.13
CA VAL A 204 -7.34 11.37 8.29
C VAL A 204 -6.84 10.51 7.13
N LEU A 205 -7.72 9.82 6.40
CA LEU A 205 -7.34 8.98 5.25
C LEU A 205 -7.46 9.73 3.92
N PHE A 206 -8.56 10.45 3.74
CA PHE A 206 -8.86 11.31 2.59
C PHE A 206 -8.38 12.72 2.88
N ASN A 207 -7.07 12.91 2.78
CA ASN A 207 -6.37 14.06 3.34
C ASN A 207 -5.60 14.89 2.29
N GLY A 208 -5.06 16.01 2.76
CA GLY A 208 -4.20 16.88 1.96
C GLY A 208 -4.93 17.72 0.91
N PRO A 209 -4.18 18.38 0.02
CA PRO A 209 -4.73 19.35 -0.93
C PRO A 209 -5.83 18.84 -1.88
N PRO A 210 -5.86 17.57 -2.32
CA PRO A 210 -6.97 17.08 -3.15
C PRO A 210 -8.34 17.14 -2.45
N TYR A 211 -8.36 17.07 -1.12
CA TYR A 211 -9.60 17.05 -0.33
C TYR A 211 -9.84 18.33 0.48
N SER A 212 -8.89 19.28 0.49
CA SER A 212 -9.10 20.62 1.04
C SER A 212 -10.06 21.41 0.14
N ARG A 213 -11.14 21.93 0.72
CA ARG A 213 -12.06 22.86 0.03
C ARG A 213 -11.41 24.20 -0.23
#